data_AF-A0A7C3Z9J3-F1
#
_entry.id   AF-A0A7C3Z9J3-F1
#
_cell.length_a   1.000
_cell.length_b   1.000
_cell.length_c   1.000
_cell.angle_alpha   90.00
_cell.angle_beta   90.00
_cell.angle_gamma   90.00
#
_symmetry.space_group_name_H-M   'P 1'
#
loop_
_entity.id
_entity.type
_entity.pdbx_description
1 polymer ?
#
loop_
_entity_poly.entity_id
_entity_poly.type
_entity_poly.pdbx_seq_one_letter_code
_entity_poly.pdbx_strand_id
1 'polypeptide(L)'
;MIAGGGGVKDHIYNLNIDAIEVYNTSSSKKAVEKALNAAKTLNKPAIGSSDAHTVRELNTSYTVIYFADDVINSKTIIDSIKAGRIKPYFKSVSRFFSRLFR
;
A
#
# COMPACT_ATOMS: atom_id res chain seq x y z
N MET A 1 -27.96 -2.99 -7.15
CA MET A 1 -27.43 -1.60 -7.15
C MET A 1 -25.91 -1.66 -7.02
N ILE A 2 -25.18 -1.31 -8.09
CA ILE A 2 -23.71 -1.21 -8.06
C ILE A 2 -23.41 0.26 -7.75
N ALA A 3 -23.16 0.57 -6.48
CA ALA A 3 -22.61 1.87 -6.09
C ALA A 3 -21.13 1.90 -6.52
N GLY A 4 -20.77 2.92 -7.32
CA GLY A 4 -19.48 3.03 -8.00
C GLY A 4 -18.28 3.19 -7.06
N GLY A 5 -17.60 2.08 -6.77
CA GLY A 5 -16.26 2.05 -6.21
C GLY A 5 -15.39 1.11 -7.03
N GLY A 6 -14.40 1.67 -7.74
CA GLY A 6 -13.41 0.91 -8.49
C GLY A 6 -12.51 0.07 -7.57
N GLY A 7 -11.98 -1.05 -8.09
CA GLY A 7 -11.12 -1.99 -7.39
C GLY A 7 -11.45 -3.45 -7.73
N VAL A 8 -10.52 -4.37 -7.46
CA VAL A 8 -10.68 -5.80 -7.80
C VAL A 8 -11.61 -6.57 -6.85
N LYS A 9 -11.95 -6.00 -5.69
CA LYS A 9 -12.86 -6.60 -4.68
C LYS A 9 -12.44 -8.05 -4.38
N ASP A 10 -13.40 -8.97 -4.39
CA ASP A 10 -13.16 -10.39 -4.08
C ASP A 10 -12.44 -11.14 -5.23
N HIS A 11 -12.28 -10.53 -6.41
CA HIS A 11 -11.47 -11.16 -7.47
C HIS A 11 -10.00 -11.26 -7.09
N ILE A 12 -9.53 -10.47 -6.11
CA ILE A 12 -8.13 -10.50 -5.63
C ILE A 12 -7.69 -11.90 -5.21
N TYR A 13 -8.60 -12.73 -4.70
CA TYR A 13 -8.29 -14.07 -4.21
C TYR A 13 -7.96 -15.06 -5.34
N ASN A 14 -8.24 -14.70 -6.59
CA ASN A 14 -7.98 -15.51 -7.77
C ASN A 14 -6.83 -14.96 -8.63
N LEU A 15 -6.15 -13.89 -8.19
CA LEU A 15 -5.07 -13.26 -8.96
C LEU A 15 -3.70 -13.80 -8.55
N ASN A 16 -2.81 -13.97 -9.53
CA ASN A 16 -1.39 -14.19 -9.28
C ASN A 16 -0.68 -12.85 -9.11
N ILE A 17 -0.55 -12.40 -7.87
CA ILE A 17 0.09 -11.12 -7.51
C ILE A 17 1.28 -11.33 -6.57
N ASP A 18 2.20 -10.39 -6.61
CA ASP A 18 3.43 -10.42 -5.82
C ASP A 18 3.29 -9.77 -4.44
N ALA A 19 2.45 -8.74 -4.31
CA ALA A 19 2.21 -7.98 -3.09
C ALA A 19 0.86 -7.26 -3.15
N ILE A 20 0.38 -6.75 -2.02
CA ILE A 20 -0.87 -6.00 -1.91
C ILE A 20 -0.60 -4.66 -1.24
N GLU A 21 -1.05 -3.56 -1.86
CA GLU A 21 -1.09 -2.27 -1.20
C GLU A 21 -2.20 -2.25 -0.16
N VAL A 22 -1.80 -2.17 1.11
CA VAL A 22 -2.72 -2.17 2.25
C VAL A 22 -2.87 -0.79 2.88
N TYR A 23 -1.92 0.11 2.64
CA TYR A 23 -1.95 1.49 3.13
C TYR A 23 -1.78 2.47 1.97
N ASN A 24 -2.80 3.29 1.79
CA ASN A 24 -2.77 4.47 0.93
C ASN A 24 -3.28 5.64 1.77
N THR A 25 -2.68 6.84 1.64
CA THR A 25 -3.07 8.08 2.36
C THR A 25 -4.57 8.34 2.36
N SER A 26 -5.25 7.97 1.28
CA SER A 26 -6.67 8.18 1.05
C SER A 26 -7.59 7.08 1.57
N SER A 27 -7.05 5.93 1.99
CA SER A 27 -7.83 4.74 2.29
C SER A 27 -8.60 4.87 3.60
N SER A 28 -9.87 4.49 3.57
CA SER A 28 -10.67 4.34 4.79
C SER A 28 -10.17 3.19 5.66
N LYS A 29 -10.39 3.25 6.98
CA LYS A 29 -10.04 2.14 7.91
C LYS A 29 -10.60 0.78 7.43
N LYS A 30 -11.84 0.75 6.95
CA LYS A 30 -12.49 -0.46 6.42
C LYS A 30 -11.80 -1.01 5.17
N ALA A 31 -11.29 -0.14 4.29
CA ALA A 31 -10.54 -0.56 3.10
C ALA A 31 -9.18 -1.16 3.49
N VAL A 32 -8.47 -0.50 4.42
CA VAL A 32 -7.21 -1.01 4.99
C VAL A 32 -7.41 -2.39 5.64
N GLU A 33 -8.44 -2.55 6.47
CA GLU A 33 -8.75 -3.85 7.11
C GLU A 33 -9.02 -4.96 6.07
N LYS A 34 -9.77 -4.65 5.01
CA LYS A 34 -10.02 -5.61 3.92
C LYS A 34 -8.73 -5.99 3.19
N ALA A 35 -7.89 -5.02 2.84
CA ALA A 35 -6.64 -5.27 2.15
C ALA A 35 -5.65 -6.06 3.02
N LEU A 36 -5.55 -5.74 4.32
CA LEU A 36 -4.75 -6.50 5.29
C LEU A 36 -5.22 -7.94 5.41
N ASN A 37 -6.53 -8.17 5.47
CA ASN A 37 -7.08 -9.53 5.54
C ASN A 37 -6.80 -10.32 4.25
N ALA A 38 -6.89 -9.67 3.09
CA ALA A 38 -6.53 -10.30 1.82
C ALA A 38 -5.04 -10.66 1.76
N ALA A 39 -4.15 -9.76 2.18
CA ALA A 39 -2.70 -9.99 2.23
C ALA A 39 -2.34 -11.18 3.14
N LYS A 40 -2.96 -11.25 4.32
CA LYS A 40 -2.81 -12.39 5.22
C LYS A 40 -3.32 -13.69 4.62
N THR A 41 -4.52 -13.68 4.03
CA THR A 41 -5.16 -14.87 3.45
C THR A 41 -4.36 -15.43 2.28
N LEU A 42 -3.82 -14.56 1.43
CA LEU A 42 -3.04 -14.95 0.25
C LEU A 42 -1.55 -15.17 0.57
N ASN A 43 -1.14 -14.97 1.83
CA ASN A 43 0.26 -14.98 2.26
C ASN A 43 1.14 -14.08 1.37
N LYS A 44 0.69 -12.84 1.14
CA LYS A 44 1.37 -11.85 0.29
C LYS A 44 1.94 -10.70 1.12
N PRO A 45 3.12 -10.18 0.74
CA PRO A 45 3.68 -8.96 1.30
C PRO A 45 2.68 -7.79 1.26
N ALA A 46 2.62 -7.06 2.37
CA ALA A 46 1.76 -5.90 2.53
C ALA A 46 2.60 -4.61 2.37
N ILE A 47 2.29 -3.80 1.36
CA ILE A 47 3.01 -2.55 1.04
C ILE A 47 2.14 -1.32 1.32
N GLY A 48 2.77 -0.16 1.43
CA GLY A 48 2.12 1.14 1.51
C GLY A 48 2.74 2.17 0.57
N SER A 49 1.89 3.02 0.01
CA SER A 49 2.28 4.14 -0.87
C SER A 49 1.47 5.38 -0.52
N SER A 50 2.07 6.56 -0.67
CA SER A 50 1.36 7.79 -0.39
C SER A 50 0.30 8.13 -1.45
N ASP A 51 0.51 7.65 -2.68
CA ASP A 51 -0.29 8.01 -3.86
C ASP A 51 -0.51 9.53 -3.96
N ALA A 52 0.58 10.25 -3.75
CA ALA A 52 0.57 11.70 -3.55
C ALA A 52 0.23 12.42 -4.85
N HIS A 53 -0.81 13.25 -4.81
CA HIS A 53 -1.17 14.21 -5.85
C HIS A 53 -0.76 15.64 -5.47
N THR A 54 -0.32 15.84 -4.22
CA THR A 54 0.20 17.11 -3.69
C THR A 54 1.45 16.88 -2.85
N VAL A 55 2.29 17.91 -2.71
CA VAL A 55 3.53 17.85 -1.87
C VAL A 55 3.24 17.46 -0.42
N ARG A 56 2.08 17.87 0.12
CA ARG A 56 1.67 17.55 1.50
C ARG A 56 1.32 16.08 1.71
N GLU A 57 1.06 15.35 0.64
CA GLU A 57 0.81 13.91 0.67
C GLU A 57 2.10 13.11 0.51
N LEU A 58 3.26 13.73 0.24
CA LEU A 58 4.52 12.99 0.24
C LEU A 58 4.83 12.45 1.64
N ASN A 59 5.39 11.24 1.69
CA ASN A 59 5.82 10.56 2.92
C ASN A 59 4.73 10.27 3.97
N THR A 60 3.44 10.44 3.64
CA THR A 60 2.32 10.06 4.52
C THR A 60 2.12 8.54 4.58
N SER A 61 2.53 7.83 3.54
CA SER A 61 2.69 6.37 3.54
C SER A 61 3.85 5.98 2.63
N TYR A 62 4.60 4.97 3.02
CA TYR A 62 5.73 4.44 2.27
C TYR A 62 6.05 3.02 2.73
N THR A 63 6.88 2.32 1.98
CA THR A 63 7.39 0.99 2.34
C THR A 63 8.89 1.06 2.56
N VAL A 64 9.36 0.71 3.75
CA VAL A 64 10.79 0.49 3.99
C VAL A 64 11.16 -0.87 3.39
N ILE A 65 12.18 -0.91 2.56
CA ILE A 65 12.67 -2.13 1.90
C ILE A 65 14.07 -2.42 2.45
N TYR A 66 14.28 -3.67 2.90
CA TYR A 66 15.55 -4.13 3.44
C TYR A 66 16.30 -4.93 2.39
N PHE A 67 17.53 -4.50 2.07
CA PHE A 67 18.40 -5.16 1.10
C PHE A 67 19.45 -5.99 1.84
N ALA A 68 19.85 -7.12 1.23
CA ALA A 68 21.01 -7.90 1.66
C ALA A 68 22.27 -7.55 0.85
N ASP A 69 22.08 -7.04 -0.37
CA ASP A 69 23.15 -6.68 -1.28
C ASP A 69 23.33 -5.16 -1.29
N ASP A 70 24.56 -4.71 -1.52
CA ASP A 70 24.89 -3.28 -1.60
C ASP A 70 24.40 -2.60 -2.89
N VAL A 71 23.93 -3.40 -3.86
CA VAL A 71 23.45 -2.90 -5.16
C VAL A 71 21.93 -2.73 -5.14
N ILE A 72 21.49 -1.47 -5.17
CA ILE A 72 20.08 -1.11 -5.28
C ILE A 72 19.74 -0.88 -6.75
N ASN A 73 18.91 -1.77 -7.30
CA ASN A 73 18.33 -1.64 -8.63
C ASN A 73 16.88 -2.18 -8.64
N SER A 74 16.17 -2.04 -9.76
CA SER A 74 14.77 -2.45 -9.87
C SER A 74 14.55 -3.92 -9.55
N LYS A 75 15.48 -4.80 -9.96
CA LYS A 75 15.40 -6.24 -9.67
C LYS A 75 15.54 -6.51 -8.18
N THR A 76 16.56 -5.93 -7.52
CA THR A 76 16.79 -6.17 -6.08
C THR A 76 15.66 -5.59 -5.22
N ILE A 77 15.03 -4.49 -5.66
CA ILE A 77 13.81 -3.93 -5.05
C ILE A 77 12.66 -4.94 -5.11
N ILE A 78 12.34 -5.43 -6.32
CA ILE A 78 11.21 -6.34 -6.54
C ILE A 78 11.43 -7.66 -5.79
N ASP A 79 12.64 -8.22 -5.85
CA ASP A 79 12.98 -9.46 -5.16
C ASP A 79 12.85 -9.32 -3.63
N SER A 80 13.23 -8.16 -3.07
CA SER A 80 13.09 -7.88 -1.64
C SER A 80 11.62 -7.75 -1.21
N ILE A 81 10.78 -7.12 -2.05
CA ILE A 81 9.32 -7.06 -1.82
C ILE A 81 8.72 -8.46 -1.84
N LYS A 82 9.01 -9.27 -2.88
CA LYS A 82 8.51 -10.65 -3.01
C LYS A 82 8.94 -11.54 -1.84
N ALA A 83 10.16 -11.35 -1.34
CA ALA A 83 10.67 -12.05 -0.17
C ALA A 83 10.10 -11.56 1.18
N GLY A 84 9.23 -10.53 1.18
CA GLY A 84 8.67 -9.96 2.41
C GLY A 84 9.67 -9.18 3.26
N ARG A 85 10.83 -8.80 2.71
CA ARG A 85 11.86 -7.99 3.38
C ARG A 85 11.46 -6.52 3.39
N ILE A 86 10.29 -6.25 3.96
CA ILE A 86 9.66 -4.93 3.93
C ILE A 86 8.96 -4.60 5.24
N LYS A 87 8.77 -3.30 5.48
CA LYS A 87 7.91 -2.79 6.54
C LYS A 87 7.11 -1.59 6.02
N PRO A 88 5.78 -1.72 5.86
CA PRO A 88 4.96 -0.58 5.48
C PRO A 88 4.82 0.41 6.64
N TYR A 89 4.84 1.70 6.32
CA TYR A 89 4.56 2.79 7.24
C TYR A 89 3.36 3.59 6.75
N PHE A 90 2.52 4.01 7.69
CA PHE A 90 1.34 4.82 7.41
C PHE A 90 1.10 5.80 8.56
N LYS A 91 0.94 7.08 8.20
CA LYS A 91 0.49 8.13 9.10
C LYS A 91 -0.90 8.57 8.65
N SER A 92 -1.90 8.35 9.50
CA SER A 92 -3.25 8.86 9.25
C SER A 92 -3.20 10.39 9.27
N VAL A 93 -3.32 11.03 8.11
CA VAL A 93 -3.46 12.48 8.01
C VAL A 93 -4.95 12.82 7.97
N SER A 94 -5.41 13.58 8.96
CA SER A 94 -6.78 14.10 8.94
C SER A 94 -6.95 15.01 7.72
N ARG A 95 -7.80 14.58 6.78
CA ARG A 95 -8.16 15.34 5.57
C ARG A 95 -8.85 16.68 5.85
N PHE A 96 -9.34 16.88 7.08
CA PHE A 96 -9.94 18.15 7.50
C PHE A 96 -8.95 19.30 7.40
N PHE A 97 -7.69 19.08 7.80
CA PHE A 97 -6.65 20.11 7.75
C PHE A 97 -6.04 20.26 6.35
N SER A 98 -5.97 19.21 5.54
CA SER A 98 -5.38 19.32 4.20
C SER A 98 -6.25 20.08 3.20
N ARG A 99 -7.59 20.08 3.37
CA ARG A 99 -8.52 20.89 2.55
C ARG A 99 -8.61 22.35 2.96
N LEU A 100 -8.28 22.68 4.21
CA LEU A 100 -8.39 24.06 4.72
C LEU A 100 -7.28 24.99 4.20
N PHE A 101 -6.19 24.42 3.67
CA PHE A 101 -5.02 25.15 3.17
C PHE A 101 -4.72 24.84 1.70
N ARG A 102 -5.76 24.54 0.91
CA ARG A 102 -5.69 24.42 -0.56
C ARG A 102 -6.00 25.74 -1.22
#